data_AF-A0A9D7IDX6-F1
#
_entry.id   AF-A0A9D7IDX6-F1
#
_cell.length_a   1.000
_cell.length_b   1.000
_cell.length_c   1.000
_cell.angle_alpha   90.00
_cell.angle_beta   90.00
_cell.angle_gamma   90.00
#
_symmetry.space_group_name_H-M   'P 1'
#
loop_
_entity.id
_entity.type
_entity.pdbx_description
1 polymer ?
#
loop_
_entity_poly.entity_id
_entity_poly.type
_entity_poly.pdbx_seq_one_letter_code
_entity_poly.pdbx_strand_id
1 'polypeptide(L)'
;MSVDLVATHGAMNGRSYEGAMMEKGKAGESIVWRWLQDHPEVIDVDDLRELRQMQKADVDFAIYNEDGTVYLAEVKSDQYLRIGGNVTFEFMRINHTAPHDKACVLGWTARTPARFVMFYASSEQHVYVFTTLVLRRMMQRFTQNKRPSRGEWINALPEMKMRWVSTDAIKSTLCFFIPLSEFKPTEYKRYDVSAYV
;
A
#
# COMPACT_ATOMS: atom_id res chain seq x y z
N MET A 1 -9.79 -4.45 -27.48
CA MET A 1 -9.86 -3.02 -27.10
C MET A 1 -8.76 -2.78 -26.09
N SER A 2 -7.69 -2.08 -26.51
CA SER A 2 -6.60 -1.68 -25.63
C SER A 2 -7.12 -0.60 -24.69
N VAL A 3 -7.10 -0.87 -23.39
CA VAL A 3 -7.31 0.17 -22.38
C VAL A 3 -6.05 1.02 -22.42
N ASP A 4 -6.13 2.22 -23.01
CA ASP A 4 -5.09 3.24 -22.88
C ASP A 4 -5.00 3.65 -21.41
N LEU A 5 -4.16 2.92 -20.67
CA LEU A 5 -3.72 3.29 -19.34
C LEU A 5 -2.83 4.53 -19.51
N VAL A 6 -3.43 5.72 -19.43
CA VAL A 6 -2.67 6.95 -19.11
C VAL A 6 -1.74 6.60 -17.95
N ALA A 7 -0.43 6.78 -18.15
CA ALA A 7 0.56 6.38 -17.16
C ALA A 7 0.28 7.10 -15.82
N THR A 8 -0.33 6.37 -14.87
CA THR A 8 -0.75 6.90 -13.57
C THR A 8 0.44 7.27 -12.69
N HIS A 9 1.64 6.85 -13.08
CA HIS A 9 2.92 7.18 -12.47
C HIS A 9 3.90 7.62 -13.55
N GLY A 10 4.78 8.56 -13.24
CA GLY A 10 5.83 8.97 -14.16
C GLY A 10 6.57 10.21 -13.69
N ALA A 11 7.84 10.33 -14.08
CA ALA A 11 8.65 11.53 -13.80
C ALA A 11 8.13 12.79 -14.51
N MET A 12 7.27 12.63 -15.51
CA MET A 12 6.61 13.72 -16.23
C MET A 12 5.31 14.18 -15.55
N ASN A 13 4.82 13.45 -14.55
CA ASN A 13 3.64 13.84 -13.79
C ASN A 13 4.01 14.96 -12.80
N GLY A 14 3.08 15.87 -12.54
CA GLY A 14 3.17 16.80 -11.42
C GLY A 14 3.31 16.07 -10.08
N ARG A 15 3.34 16.81 -8.96
CA ARG A 15 3.46 16.18 -7.64
C ARG A 15 2.35 15.15 -7.43
N SER A 16 2.66 13.98 -6.84
CA SER A 16 1.71 12.86 -6.71
C SER A 16 0.41 13.18 -5.95
N TYR A 17 0.29 14.36 -5.36
CA TYR A 17 -0.88 14.83 -4.63
C TYR A 17 -1.92 15.57 -5.50
N GLU A 18 -1.69 15.65 -6.81
CA GLU A 18 -2.55 16.34 -7.76
C GLU A 18 -2.97 15.40 -8.91
N GLY A 19 -4.26 15.42 -9.29
CA GLY A 19 -4.80 14.74 -10.48
C GLY A 19 -5.47 13.37 -10.25
N ALA A 20 -5.80 12.70 -11.36
CA ALA A 20 -6.67 11.51 -11.41
C ALA A 20 -6.23 10.30 -10.55
N MET A 21 -4.93 10.18 -10.25
CA MET A 21 -4.43 9.13 -9.36
C MET A 21 -4.84 9.39 -7.90
N MET A 22 -4.74 10.66 -7.46
CA MET A 22 -5.16 11.05 -6.12
C MET A 22 -6.67 10.90 -5.96
N GLU A 23 -7.44 11.22 -7.00
CA GLU A 23 -8.90 10.98 -7.02
C GLU A 23 -9.24 9.50 -6.85
N LYS A 24 -8.53 8.60 -7.55
CA LYS A 24 -8.69 7.14 -7.37
C LYS A 24 -8.29 6.65 -5.97
N GLY A 25 -7.24 7.24 -5.39
CA GLY A 25 -6.83 6.98 -4.00
C GLY A 25 -7.96 7.35 -3.03
N LYS A 26 -8.40 8.61 -3.08
CA LYS A 26 -9.49 9.15 -2.26
C LYS A 26 -10.80 8.40 -2.40
N ALA A 27 -11.14 7.95 -3.62
CA ALA A 27 -12.32 7.14 -3.86
C ALA A 27 -12.24 5.79 -3.14
N GLY A 28 -11.10 5.08 -3.25
CA GLY A 28 -10.89 3.83 -2.54
C GLY A 28 -10.88 3.99 -1.02
N GLU A 29 -10.22 5.02 -0.50
CA GLU A 29 -10.26 5.38 0.93
C GLU A 29 -11.70 5.61 1.41
N SER A 30 -12.52 6.32 0.63
CA SER A 30 -13.91 6.62 1.01
C SER A 30 -14.83 5.39 0.97
N ILE A 31 -14.52 4.40 0.12
CA ILE A 31 -15.19 3.09 0.12
C ILE A 31 -14.83 2.33 1.39
N VAL A 32 -13.53 2.26 1.72
CA VAL A 32 -13.07 1.58 2.94
C VAL A 32 -13.60 2.24 4.20
N TRP A 33 -13.65 3.57 4.24
CA TRP A 33 -14.20 4.32 5.38
C TRP A 33 -15.66 3.96 5.65
N ARG A 34 -16.52 4.02 4.61
CA ARG A 34 -17.95 3.63 4.74
C ARG A 34 -18.10 2.17 5.16
N TRP A 35 -17.30 1.28 4.59
CA TRP A 35 -17.29 -0.13 4.97
C TRP A 35 -16.88 -0.35 6.44
N LEU A 36 -15.90 0.41 6.95
CA LEU A 36 -15.47 0.32 8.35
C LEU A 36 -16.56 0.81 9.31
N GLN A 37 -17.30 1.86 8.96
CA GLN A 37 -18.40 2.38 9.78
C GLN A 37 -19.53 1.37 10.00
N ASP A 38 -19.75 0.49 9.02
CA ASP A 38 -20.76 -0.57 9.10
C ASP A 38 -20.19 -1.90 9.61
N HIS A 39 -18.88 -1.98 9.92
CA HIS A 39 -18.25 -3.23 10.29
C HIS A 39 -18.66 -3.63 11.72
N PRO A 40 -19.17 -4.86 11.96
CA PRO A 40 -19.76 -5.21 13.26
C PRO A 40 -18.85 -5.06 14.48
N GLU A 41 -17.53 -5.21 14.32
CA GLU A 41 -16.56 -5.12 15.42
C GLU A 41 -16.08 -3.67 15.68
N VAL A 42 -16.54 -2.71 14.88
CA VAL A 42 -16.13 -1.30 14.89
C VAL A 42 -17.25 -0.45 15.47
N ILE A 43 -16.94 0.27 16.55
CA ILE A 43 -17.85 1.23 17.20
C ILE A 43 -17.81 2.58 16.49
N ASP A 44 -16.61 3.03 16.11
CA ASP A 44 -16.42 4.34 15.50
C ASP A 44 -15.16 4.39 14.62
N VAL A 45 -15.10 5.35 13.70
CA VAL A 45 -13.98 5.55 12.78
C VAL A 45 -13.71 7.04 12.61
N ASP A 46 -12.55 7.50 13.11
CA ASP A 46 -12.07 8.85 12.83
C ASP A 46 -11.40 8.90 11.45
N ASP A 47 -11.81 9.90 10.66
CA ASP A 47 -11.14 10.26 9.42
C ASP A 47 -9.91 11.15 9.71
N LEU A 48 -8.71 10.59 9.55
CA LEU A 48 -7.46 11.28 9.81
C LEU A 48 -6.80 11.82 8.54
N ARG A 49 -7.42 11.64 7.37
CA ARG A 49 -6.81 11.93 6.06
C ARG A 49 -6.46 13.40 5.87
N GLU A 50 -7.15 14.32 6.54
CA GLU A 50 -6.87 15.76 6.48
C GLU A 50 -5.86 16.24 7.55
N LEU A 51 -5.48 15.36 8.49
CA LEU A 51 -4.50 15.69 9.53
C LEU A 51 -3.08 15.51 9.00
N ARG A 52 -2.38 16.63 8.80
CA ARG A 52 -1.01 16.65 8.23
C ARG A 52 -0.02 15.72 8.95
N GLN A 53 -0.13 15.59 10.27
CA GLN A 53 0.73 14.70 11.06
C GLN A 53 0.48 13.23 10.69
N MET A 54 -0.77 12.85 10.45
CA MET A 54 -1.17 11.48 10.10
C MET A 54 -0.86 11.16 8.64
N GLN A 55 -1.10 12.10 7.71
CA GLN A 55 -0.61 11.99 6.33
C GLN A 55 0.91 11.75 6.29
N LYS A 56 1.68 12.46 7.13
CA LYS A 56 3.13 12.25 7.22
C LYS A 56 3.49 10.89 7.82
N ALA A 57 2.62 10.30 8.63
CA ALA A 57 2.83 8.99 9.22
C ALA A 57 2.36 7.84 8.31
N ASP A 58 1.72 8.12 7.17
CA ASP A 58 0.99 7.12 6.37
C ASP A 58 -0.08 6.44 7.25
N VAL A 59 -1.05 7.24 7.71
CA VAL A 59 -2.22 6.79 8.47
C VAL A 59 -3.44 7.56 7.95
N ASP A 60 -4.46 6.81 7.54
CA ASP A 60 -5.71 7.37 7.00
C ASP A 60 -6.82 7.38 8.04
N PHE A 61 -6.93 6.34 8.89
CA PHE A 61 -8.04 6.18 9.84
C PHE A 61 -7.59 5.73 11.23
N ALA A 62 -8.36 6.11 12.26
CA ALA A 62 -8.36 5.43 13.56
C ALA A 62 -9.68 4.68 13.75
N ILE A 63 -9.57 3.40 14.09
CA ILE A 63 -10.68 2.44 14.22
C ILE A 63 -10.85 2.14 15.70
N TYR A 64 -12.00 2.50 16.26
CA TYR A 64 -12.38 2.23 17.64
C TYR A 64 -13.19 0.93 17.68
N ASN A 65 -12.68 -0.08 18.37
CA ASN A 65 -13.29 -1.41 18.41
C ASN A 65 -14.14 -1.59 19.68
N GLU A 66 -15.03 -2.58 19.67
CA GLU A 66 -15.91 -2.90 20.79
C GLU A 66 -15.19 -3.23 22.10
N ASP A 67 -13.96 -3.73 22.02
CA ASP A 67 -13.12 -4.04 23.18
C ASP A 67 -12.40 -2.81 23.77
N GLY A 68 -12.67 -1.61 23.24
CA GLY A 68 -12.04 -0.35 23.66
C GLY A 68 -10.65 -0.12 23.07
N THR A 69 -10.14 -1.03 22.22
CA THR A 69 -8.87 -0.81 21.53
C THR A 69 -9.02 0.14 20.35
N VAL A 70 -7.96 0.92 20.09
CA VAL A 70 -7.89 1.81 18.93
C VAL A 70 -6.78 1.32 18.00
N TYR A 71 -7.14 1.07 16.73
CA TYR A 71 -6.22 0.65 15.70
C TYR A 71 -6.09 1.69 14.60
N LEU A 72 -4.86 2.03 14.24
CA LEU A 72 -4.58 2.88 13.10
C LEU A 72 -4.57 2.04 11.82
N ALA A 73 -5.12 2.59 10.73
CA ALA A 73 -5.16 1.96 9.43
C ALA A 73 -4.60 2.86 8.33
N GLU A 74 -3.91 2.23 7.39
CA GLU A 74 -3.43 2.80 6.13
C GLU A 74 -4.18 2.11 4.99
N VAL A 75 -4.70 2.87 4.03
CA VAL A 75 -5.43 2.38 2.87
C VAL A 75 -4.64 2.63 1.59
N LYS A 76 -4.68 1.65 0.70
CA LYS A 76 -4.07 1.74 -0.64
C LYS A 76 -5.03 1.19 -1.68
N SER A 77 -5.31 1.99 -2.70
CA SER A 77 -6.02 1.51 -3.89
C SER A 77 -5.04 0.78 -4.80
N ASP A 78 -5.30 -0.51 -5.09
CA ASP A 78 -4.46 -1.34 -5.95
C ASP A 78 -5.30 -2.11 -6.97
N GLN A 79 -5.31 -1.64 -8.21
CA GLN A 79 -6.02 -2.29 -9.32
C GLN A 79 -5.34 -3.59 -9.81
N TYR A 80 -4.09 -3.85 -9.42
CA TYR A 80 -3.29 -4.97 -9.90
C TYR A 80 -3.15 -6.11 -8.89
N LEU A 81 -3.66 -5.93 -7.66
CA LEU A 81 -3.54 -6.91 -6.58
C LEU A 81 -3.97 -8.32 -7.00
N ARG A 82 -5.03 -8.45 -7.82
CA ARG A 82 -5.49 -9.75 -8.36
C ARG A 82 -5.07 -10.01 -9.81
N ILE A 83 -4.95 -8.99 -10.68
CA ILE A 83 -4.54 -9.19 -12.08
C ILE A 83 -3.09 -9.72 -12.14
N GLY A 84 -2.21 -9.12 -11.34
CA GLY A 84 -0.83 -9.58 -11.17
C GLY A 84 -0.65 -10.54 -10.00
N GLY A 85 -1.60 -10.58 -9.07
CA GLY A 85 -1.53 -11.43 -7.89
C GLY A 85 -0.44 -10.99 -6.91
N ASN A 86 -0.07 -9.71 -6.84
CA ASN A 86 1.05 -9.24 -6.01
C ASN A 86 0.60 -8.18 -5.01
N VAL A 87 1.09 -8.31 -3.79
CA VAL A 87 1.03 -7.27 -2.75
C VAL A 87 2.29 -6.41 -2.85
N THR A 88 2.08 -5.10 -2.96
CA THR A 88 3.20 -4.14 -3.02
C THR A 88 3.74 -3.88 -1.61
N PHE A 89 5.06 -4.00 -1.45
CA PHE A 89 5.79 -3.56 -0.27
C PHE A 89 6.76 -2.44 -0.66
N GLU A 90 6.43 -1.18 -0.34
CA GLU A 90 7.33 -0.04 -0.55
C GLU A 90 8.33 0.02 0.60
N PHE A 91 9.61 -0.21 0.31
CA PHE A 91 10.65 -0.24 1.34
C PHE A 91 11.51 1.04 1.36
N MET A 92 11.63 1.74 0.23
CA MET A 92 12.43 2.97 0.15
C MET A 92 11.80 3.99 -0.80
N ARG A 93 11.96 5.26 -0.45
CA ARG A 93 11.65 6.40 -1.29
C ARG A 93 12.90 7.26 -1.46
N ILE A 94 13.14 7.67 -2.70
CA ILE A 94 14.21 8.56 -3.11
C ILE A 94 13.57 9.90 -3.48
N ASN A 95 14.05 10.99 -2.88
CA ASN A 95 13.68 12.36 -3.20
C ASN A 95 14.83 13.03 -3.96
N HIS A 96 14.63 13.27 -5.24
CA HIS A 96 15.63 13.80 -6.17
C HIS A 96 15.94 15.28 -5.97
N THR A 97 15.15 15.96 -5.13
CA THR A 97 15.25 17.40 -4.88
C THR A 97 15.57 17.74 -3.41
N ALA A 98 15.64 16.73 -2.54
CA ALA A 98 16.01 16.93 -1.14
C ALA A 98 17.53 17.13 -1.00
N PRO A 99 18.00 17.76 0.10
CA PRO A 99 19.40 17.71 0.50
C PRO A 99 19.95 16.27 0.51
N HIS A 100 21.23 16.10 0.17
CA HIS A 100 21.83 14.79 -0.05
C HIS A 100 21.75 13.84 1.16
N ASP A 101 21.82 14.38 2.38
CA ASP A 101 21.67 13.64 3.64
C ASP A 101 20.24 13.15 3.91
N LYS A 102 19.26 13.63 3.13
CA LYS A 102 17.82 13.33 3.25
C LYS A 102 17.22 12.78 1.96
N ALA A 103 18.07 12.43 0.99
CA ALA A 103 17.64 11.95 -0.32
C ALA A 103 16.90 10.61 -0.23
N CYS A 104 17.18 9.78 0.77
CA CYS A 104 16.55 8.48 0.95
C CYS A 104 15.79 8.40 2.28
N VAL A 105 14.55 7.92 2.23
CA VAL A 105 13.73 7.64 3.42
C VAL A 105 13.05 6.27 3.28
N LEU A 106 12.59 5.71 4.40
CA LEU A 106 11.82 4.47 4.39
C LEU A 106 10.53 4.66 3.57
N GLY A 107 10.12 3.60 2.88
CA GLY A 107 8.84 3.51 2.18
C GLY A 107 7.67 3.38 3.14
N TRP A 108 6.45 3.63 2.66
CA TRP A 108 5.26 3.68 3.51
C TRP A 108 5.00 2.36 4.26
N THR A 109 5.11 1.21 3.58
CA THR A 109 4.88 -0.10 4.23
C THR A 109 5.91 -0.38 5.33
N ALA A 110 7.15 0.05 5.09
CA ALA A 110 8.25 -0.12 6.03
C ALA A 110 8.12 0.77 7.28
N ARG A 111 7.49 1.95 7.17
CA ARG A 111 7.50 2.98 8.23
C ARG A 111 6.17 3.25 8.92
N THR A 112 5.03 2.97 8.28
CA THR A 112 3.71 3.33 8.84
C THR A 112 3.55 2.78 10.26
N PRO A 113 3.02 3.56 11.21
CA PRO A 113 2.66 3.07 12.53
C PRO A 113 1.28 2.36 12.51
N ALA A 114 0.57 2.37 11.39
CA ALA A 114 -0.71 1.70 11.24
C ALA A 114 -0.59 0.23 11.64
N ARG A 115 -1.56 -0.27 12.41
CA ARG A 115 -1.66 -1.70 12.70
C ARG A 115 -2.08 -2.46 11.46
N PHE A 116 -2.99 -1.87 10.69
CA PHE A 116 -3.54 -2.47 9.49
C PHE A 116 -3.13 -1.71 8.24
N VAL A 117 -2.81 -2.47 7.20
CA VAL A 117 -2.73 -1.96 5.83
C VAL A 117 -3.83 -2.64 5.04
N MET A 118 -4.70 -1.84 4.44
CA MET A 118 -5.87 -2.29 3.71
C MET A 118 -5.70 -1.97 2.23
N PHE A 119 -5.69 -3.01 1.40
CA PHE A 119 -5.64 -2.84 -0.05
C PHE A 119 -7.05 -2.94 -0.63
N TYR A 120 -7.55 -1.84 -1.18
CA TYR A 120 -8.79 -1.85 -1.95
C TYR A 120 -8.48 -2.28 -3.40
N ALA A 121 -8.92 -3.49 -3.74
CA ALA A 121 -8.79 -4.07 -5.07
C ALA A 121 -10.00 -3.66 -5.93
N SER A 122 -9.91 -2.50 -6.58
CA SER A 122 -11.02 -1.88 -7.31
C SER A 122 -11.60 -2.75 -8.43
N SER A 123 -10.78 -3.60 -9.06
CA SER A 123 -11.21 -4.49 -10.15
C SER A 123 -12.21 -5.56 -9.71
N GLU A 124 -12.26 -5.87 -8.42
CA GLU A 124 -13.15 -6.89 -7.86
C GLU A 124 -13.97 -6.40 -6.68
N GLN A 125 -13.87 -5.12 -6.31
CA GLN A 125 -14.59 -4.52 -5.18
C GLN A 125 -14.35 -5.25 -3.85
N HIS A 126 -13.10 -5.63 -3.59
CA HIS A 126 -12.71 -6.26 -2.33
C HIS A 126 -11.70 -5.43 -1.55
N VAL A 127 -11.71 -5.58 -0.23
CA VAL A 127 -10.66 -5.07 0.66
C VAL A 127 -9.88 -6.24 1.24
N TYR A 128 -8.56 -6.19 1.09
CA TYR A 128 -7.63 -7.14 1.70
C TYR A 128 -6.98 -6.48 2.91
N VAL A 129 -7.21 -7.05 4.09
CA VAL A 129 -6.77 -6.50 5.37
C VAL A 129 -5.59 -7.31 5.88
N PHE A 130 -4.42 -6.69 5.94
CA PHE A 130 -3.22 -7.25 6.52
C PHE A 130 -2.87 -6.53 7.82
N THR A 131 -2.29 -7.23 8.78
CA THR A 131 -1.51 -6.52 9.80
C THR A 131 -0.18 -6.07 9.19
N THR A 132 0.28 -4.88 9.55
CA THR A 132 1.58 -4.36 9.11
C THR A 132 2.73 -5.29 9.51
N LEU A 133 2.60 -5.97 10.65
CA LEU A 133 3.55 -7.00 11.09
C LEU A 133 3.64 -8.17 10.11
N VAL A 134 2.51 -8.67 9.60
CA VAL A 134 2.49 -9.73 8.59
C VAL A 134 3.20 -9.27 7.32
N LEU A 135 2.94 -8.07 6.82
CA LEU A 135 3.59 -7.55 5.61
C LEU A 135 5.12 -7.49 5.77
N ARG A 136 5.59 -6.98 6.91
CA ARG A 136 7.04 -6.88 7.20
C ARG A 136 7.69 -8.25 7.34
N ARG A 137 7.05 -9.18 8.08
CA ARG A 137 7.53 -10.57 8.21
C ARG A 137 7.54 -11.30 6.86
N MET A 138 6.52 -11.07 6.04
CA MET A 138 6.44 -11.65 4.71
C MET A 138 7.59 -11.17 3.83
N MET A 139 7.84 -9.86 3.79
CA MET A 139 8.95 -9.30 3.02
C MET A 139 10.28 -9.90 3.45
N GLN A 140 10.53 -10.02 4.76
CA GLN A 140 11.73 -10.68 5.28
C GLN A 140 11.83 -12.15 4.85
N ARG A 141 10.77 -12.93 5.04
CA ARG A 141 10.72 -14.35 4.67
C ARG A 141 10.92 -14.55 3.17
N PHE A 142 10.21 -13.77 2.37
CA PHE A 142 10.26 -13.82 0.91
C PHE A 142 11.66 -13.51 0.40
N THR A 143 12.25 -12.39 0.82
CA THR A 143 13.61 -12.00 0.40
C THR A 143 14.68 -12.97 0.92
N GLN A 144 14.52 -13.51 2.13
CA GLN A 144 15.44 -14.52 2.66
C GLN A 144 15.41 -15.83 1.83
N ASN A 145 14.23 -16.26 1.39
CA ASN A 145 14.06 -17.52 0.67
C ASN A 145 14.43 -17.40 -0.81
N LYS A 146 14.24 -16.22 -1.41
CA LYS A 146 14.44 -16.00 -2.85
C LYS A 146 15.78 -15.35 -3.18
N ARG A 147 16.54 -14.87 -2.20
CA ARG A 147 17.88 -14.30 -2.45
C ARG A 147 18.87 -15.40 -2.85
N PRO A 148 19.78 -15.12 -3.79
CA PRO A 148 20.85 -16.03 -4.18
C PRO A 148 21.88 -16.17 -3.06
N SER A 149 22.59 -17.30 -3.06
CA SER A 149 23.66 -17.59 -2.09
C SER A 149 24.94 -16.76 -2.32
N ARG A 150 25.03 -16.10 -3.49
CA ARG A 150 26.12 -15.20 -3.87
C ARG A 150 25.54 -13.84 -4.22
N GLY A 151 26.38 -12.81 -4.23
CA GLY A 151 25.97 -11.48 -4.66
C GLY A 151 25.58 -11.50 -6.13
N GLU A 152 24.27 -11.53 -6.42
CA GLU A 152 23.74 -11.35 -7.76
C GLU A 152 22.79 -10.15 -7.79
N TRP A 153 22.57 -9.64 -9.00
CA TRP A 153 21.65 -8.53 -9.23
C TRP A 153 20.22 -8.96 -8.97
N ILE A 154 19.54 -8.24 -8.09
CA ILE A 154 18.18 -8.58 -7.67
C ILE A 154 17.20 -8.68 -8.85
N ASN A 155 17.41 -7.88 -9.90
CA ASN A 155 16.57 -7.87 -11.10
C ASN A 155 16.84 -9.06 -12.04
N ALA A 156 17.92 -9.82 -11.82
CA ALA A 156 18.17 -11.07 -12.52
C ALA A 156 17.39 -12.25 -11.92
N LEU A 157 16.75 -12.07 -10.75
CA LEU A 157 16.02 -13.12 -10.05
C LEU A 157 14.58 -13.20 -10.59
N PRO A 158 14.21 -14.28 -11.28
CA PRO A 158 12.88 -14.38 -11.90
C PRO A 158 11.75 -14.38 -10.87
N GLU A 159 12.01 -14.92 -9.68
CA GLU A 159 11.04 -15.06 -8.59
C GLU A 159 10.96 -13.84 -7.66
N MET A 160 11.94 -12.93 -7.69
CA MET A 160 11.96 -11.73 -6.84
C MET A 160 12.04 -10.47 -7.70
N LYS A 161 10.93 -9.75 -7.79
CA LYS A 161 10.85 -8.53 -8.59
C LYS A 161 10.93 -7.31 -7.69
N MET A 162 12.07 -6.64 -7.72
CA MET A 162 12.20 -5.26 -7.26
C MET A 162 11.88 -4.35 -8.43
N ARG A 163 11.09 -3.29 -8.22
CA ARG A 163 10.91 -2.26 -9.25
C ARG A 163 11.23 -0.88 -8.72
N TRP A 164 11.87 -0.13 -9.61
CA TRP A 164 11.89 1.32 -9.56
C TRP A 164 10.56 1.84 -10.11
N VAL A 165 9.87 2.65 -9.31
CA VAL A 165 8.65 3.33 -9.72
C VAL A 165 8.91 4.83 -9.67
N SER A 166 8.86 5.49 -10.82
CA SER A 166 8.90 6.95 -10.91
C SER A 166 7.57 7.52 -10.42
N THR A 167 7.54 7.96 -9.16
CA THR A 167 6.32 8.30 -8.44
C THR A 167 5.75 9.67 -8.87
N ASP A 168 6.60 10.69 -8.94
CA ASP A 168 6.32 12.01 -9.51
C ASP A 168 7.62 12.65 -10.01
N ALA A 169 7.55 13.91 -10.46
CA ALA A 169 8.69 14.69 -10.90
C ALA A 169 9.87 14.80 -9.90
N ILE A 170 9.63 14.57 -8.60
CA ILE A 170 10.64 14.77 -7.56
C ILE A 170 10.95 13.51 -6.76
N LYS A 171 10.19 12.42 -6.94
CA LYS A 171 10.32 11.19 -6.15
C LYS A 171 10.34 9.94 -7.02
N SER A 172 11.06 8.95 -6.53
CA SER A 172 10.93 7.56 -6.97
C SER A 172 10.86 6.64 -5.77
N THR A 173 10.26 5.48 -5.96
CA THR A 173 10.07 4.48 -4.91
C THR A 173 10.62 3.13 -5.37
N LEU A 174 11.16 2.39 -4.41
CA LEU A 174 11.57 1.01 -4.61
C LEU A 174 10.58 0.09 -3.90
N CYS A 175 10.04 -0.85 -4.65
CA CYS A 175 9.03 -1.77 -4.18
C CYS A 175 9.43 -3.22 -4.43
N PHE A 176 9.11 -4.09 -3.47
CA PHE A 176 8.97 -5.52 -3.71
C PHE A 176 7.53 -5.82 -4.09
N PHE A 177 7.35 -6.67 -5.10
CA PHE A 177 6.05 -7.21 -5.48
C PHE A 177 6.00 -8.66 -5.04
N ILE A 178 5.32 -8.91 -3.93
CA ILE A 178 5.27 -10.23 -3.30
C ILE A 178 3.98 -10.92 -3.78
N PRO A 179 4.05 -12.09 -4.42
CA PRO A 179 2.85 -12.81 -4.83
C PRO A 179 1.94 -13.10 -3.63
N LEU A 180 0.63 -12.88 -3.78
CA LEU A 180 -0.37 -13.15 -2.76
C LEU A 180 -0.34 -14.64 -2.35
N SER A 181 0.07 -15.54 -3.25
CA SER A 181 0.27 -16.97 -2.98
C SER A 181 1.38 -17.27 -1.96
N GLU A 182 2.29 -16.33 -1.69
CA GLU A 182 3.30 -16.45 -0.64
C GLU A 182 2.70 -16.24 0.77
N PHE A 183 1.49 -15.65 0.84
CA PHE A 183 0.74 -15.43 2.07
C PHE A 183 -0.17 -16.62 2.38
N LYS A 184 -0.17 -17.05 3.64
CA LYS A 184 -1.11 -18.05 4.12
C LYS A 184 -2.52 -17.43 4.17
N PRO A 185 -3.59 -18.21 3.95
CA PRO A 185 -4.96 -17.69 4.06
C PRO A 185 -5.30 -17.06 5.42
N THR A 186 -4.57 -17.41 6.48
CA THR A 186 -4.74 -16.83 7.83
C THR A 186 -3.94 -15.54 8.06
N GLU A 187 -3.06 -15.16 7.14
CA GLU A 187 -2.20 -13.97 7.26
C GLU A 187 -2.93 -12.69 6.81
N TYR A 188 -4.09 -12.81 6.16
CA TYR A 188 -4.94 -11.67 5.77
C TYR A 188 -6.42 -12.05 5.79
N LYS A 189 -7.28 -11.04 5.93
CA LYS A 189 -8.73 -11.18 5.70
C LYS A 189 -9.10 -10.54 4.38
N ARG A 190 -10.16 -11.05 3.74
CA ARG A 190 -10.71 -10.53 2.49
C ARG A 190 -12.20 -10.27 2.68
N TYR A 191 -12.64 -9.08 2.31
CA TYR A 191 -14.03 -8.65 2.44
C TYR A 191 -14.56 -8.15 1.11
N ASP A 192 -15.78 -8.53 0.76
CA ASP A 192 -16.54 -7.95 -0.34
C ASP A 192 -17.11 -6.61 0.12
N VAL A 193 -16.84 -5.55 -0.65
CA VAL A 193 -17.31 -4.18 -0.36
C VAL A 193 -18.12 -3.61 -1.52
N SER A 194 -18.66 -4.45 -2.40
CA SER A 194 -19.47 -4.06 -3.55
C SER A 194 -20.65 -3.13 -3.20
N ALA A 195 -21.25 -3.30 -2.02
CA ALA A 195 -22.34 -2.45 -1.52
C ALA A 195 -21.94 -0.97 -1.28
N TYR A 196 -20.64 -0.69 -1.20
CA TYR A 196 -20.09 0.64 -0.90
C TYR A 196 -19.55 1.37 -2.13
N VAL A 197 -19.56 0.74 -3.32
CA VAL A 197 -18.97 1.32 -4.53
C VAL A 197 -19.94 2.27 -5.23
#